data_AF-A0A9R0ZGR8-F1
#
_entry.id   AF-A0A9R0ZGR8-F1
#
_cell.length_a   1.000
_cell.length_b   1.000
_cell.length_c   1.000
_cell.angle_alpha   90.00
_cell.angle_beta   90.00
_cell.angle_gamma   90.00
#
_symmetry.space_group_name_H-M   'P 1'
#
loop_
_entity.id
_entity.type
_entity.pdbx_description
1 polymer ?
#
loop_
_entity_poly.entity_id
_entity_poly.type
_entity_poly.pdbx_seq_one_letter_code
_entity_poly.pdbx_strand_id
1 'polypeptide(L)'
;MQEVSWGSITLVDAEKRLLANALLDFSNERFVLLSESCIPVFNFPTVYEYLINSEHSFVESYNIDTPQSAGRYNRRMAPHILPEQWRKGSEWFELNRELAVRVVADYKYYSIFRKHCRPSCYPDEHYIPTYLHLFHGSLNANRTITWVDWSRGGPHPARYGAGNINVDFIKAIRNNGTQCLYNSKHTSVCYLFARKFAPSALGPLMNLTSTVLDF
;
A
#
# COMPACT_ATOMS: atom_id res chain seq x y z
N MET A 1 -3.91 -18.73 -15.89
CA MET A 1 -4.15 -17.78 -14.78
C MET A 1 -3.51 -18.41 -13.54
N GLN A 2 -2.57 -17.75 -12.88
CA GLN A 2 -1.95 -18.30 -11.67
C GLN A 2 -2.84 -17.95 -10.47
N GLU A 3 -3.20 -18.93 -9.66
CA GLU A 3 -4.10 -18.73 -8.52
C GLU A 3 -3.38 -17.98 -7.38
N VAL A 4 -4.01 -16.91 -6.90
CA VAL A 4 -3.55 -16.15 -5.73
C VAL A 4 -4.31 -16.61 -4.50
N SER A 5 -3.60 -16.81 -3.39
CA SER A 5 -4.20 -17.20 -2.11
C SER A 5 -3.82 -16.20 -1.04
N TRP A 6 -4.82 -15.78 -0.26
CA TRP A 6 -4.67 -14.77 0.78
C TRP A 6 -3.58 -15.15 1.77
N GLY A 7 -2.69 -14.20 2.07
CA GLY A 7 -1.62 -14.38 3.04
C GLY A 7 -0.53 -15.36 2.64
N SER A 8 -0.47 -15.73 1.36
CA SER A 8 0.52 -16.64 0.82
C SER A 8 1.51 -15.89 -0.09
N ILE A 9 2.65 -16.51 -0.35
CA ILE A 9 3.66 -15.96 -1.25
C ILE A 9 3.16 -15.75 -2.69
N THR A 10 2.04 -16.38 -3.07
CA THR A 10 1.51 -16.23 -4.43
C THR A 10 0.94 -14.83 -4.69
N LEU A 11 0.53 -14.10 -3.64
CA LEU A 11 0.19 -12.66 -3.77
C LEU A 11 1.42 -11.84 -4.14
N VAL A 12 2.54 -12.02 -3.44
CA VAL A 12 3.81 -11.36 -3.76
C VAL A 12 4.31 -11.75 -5.16
N ASP A 13 4.12 -13.00 -5.57
CA ASP A 13 4.41 -13.43 -6.95
C ASP A 13 3.58 -12.64 -7.98
N ALA A 14 2.29 -12.41 -7.70
CA ALA A 14 1.41 -11.65 -8.58
C ALA A 14 1.80 -10.16 -8.61
N GLU A 15 2.05 -9.54 -7.45
CA GLU A 15 2.51 -8.15 -7.34
C GLU A 15 3.82 -7.92 -8.11
N LYS A 16 4.82 -8.78 -7.93
CA LYS A 16 6.10 -8.68 -8.66
C LYS A 16 5.91 -8.84 -10.17
N ARG A 17 4.99 -9.71 -10.62
CA ARG A 17 4.68 -9.87 -12.05
C ARG A 17 3.97 -8.64 -12.62
N LEU A 18 3.04 -8.04 -11.88
CA LEU A 18 2.37 -6.80 -12.26
C LEU A 18 3.39 -5.65 -12.40
N LEU A 19 4.29 -5.51 -11.41
CA LEU A 19 5.39 -4.54 -11.46
C LEU A 19 6.30 -4.78 -12.66
N ALA A 20 6.76 -6.02 -12.85
CA ALA A 20 7.65 -6.37 -13.96
C ALA A 20 7.01 -6.05 -15.33
N ASN A 21 5.72 -6.35 -15.49
CA ASN A 21 5.00 -6.03 -16.71
C ASN A 21 4.83 -4.53 -16.92
N ALA A 22 4.48 -3.78 -15.87
CA ALA A 22 4.33 -2.32 -15.95
C ALA A 22 5.67 -1.61 -16.24
N LEU A 23 6.79 -2.17 -15.78
CA LEU A 23 8.14 -1.63 -16.02
C LEU A 23 8.61 -1.76 -17.47
N LEU A 24 7.96 -2.61 -18.29
CA LEU A 24 8.25 -2.73 -19.72
C LEU A 24 7.98 -1.44 -20.48
N ASP A 25 7.06 -0.62 -19.99
CA ASP A 25 6.90 0.74 -20.47
C ASP A 25 7.91 1.65 -19.75
N PHE A 26 8.79 2.25 -20.53
CA PHE A 26 9.82 3.16 -20.02
C PHE A 26 9.26 4.51 -19.57
N SER A 27 8.03 4.86 -19.95
CA SER A 27 7.36 6.09 -19.53
C SER A 27 6.71 6.00 -18.15
N ASN A 28 6.55 4.79 -17.59
CA ASN A 28 6.00 4.59 -16.26
C ASN A 28 7.03 4.94 -15.18
N GLU A 29 6.75 6.00 -14.41
CA GLU A 29 7.63 6.46 -13.32
C GLU A 29 7.13 6.10 -11.91
N ARG A 30 5.81 5.90 -11.74
CA ARG A 30 5.16 5.65 -10.45
C ARG A 30 4.21 4.46 -10.58
N PHE A 31 4.24 3.56 -9.59
CA PHE A 31 3.55 2.28 -9.61
C PHE A 31 2.66 2.15 -8.38
N VAL A 32 1.34 2.21 -8.56
CA VAL A 32 0.36 2.12 -7.47
C VAL A 32 -0.36 0.77 -7.53
N LEU A 33 -0.36 0.02 -6.43
CA LEU A 33 -1.18 -1.19 -6.32
C LEU A 33 -2.60 -0.83 -5.86
N LEU A 34 -3.61 -1.25 -6.63
CA LEU A 34 -5.03 -1.03 -6.33
C LEU A 34 -5.82 -2.33 -6.51
N SER A 35 -6.99 -2.42 -5.86
CA SER A 35 -7.98 -3.48 -6.10
C SER A 35 -9.31 -2.90 -6.58
N GLU A 36 -10.25 -3.76 -6.96
CA GLU A 36 -11.60 -3.41 -7.40
C GLU A 36 -12.45 -2.69 -6.33
N SER A 37 -11.93 -2.63 -5.10
CA SER A 37 -12.57 -2.00 -3.96
C SER A 37 -11.88 -0.70 -3.49
N CYS A 38 -10.92 -0.22 -4.27
CA CYS A 38 -10.25 1.05 -4.10
C CYS A 38 -10.93 2.15 -4.92
N ILE A 39 -10.93 3.38 -4.41
CA ILE A 39 -11.34 4.57 -5.16
C ILE A 39 -10.26 5.66 -5.04
N PRO A 40 -10.09 6.52 -6.06
CA PRO A 40 -9.37 7.77 -5.86
C PRO A 40 -10.21 8.69 -4.98
N VAL A 41 -9.55 9.41 -4.07
CA VAL A 41 -10.21 10.47 -3.29
C VAL A 41 -9.85 11.86 -3.79
N PHE A 42 -8.96 12.00 -4.77
CA PHE A 42 -8.66 13.26 -5.48
C PHE A 42 -8.81 13.06 -6.99
N ASN A 43 -8.87 14.16 -7.73
CA ASN A 43 -8.87 14.12 -9.20
C ASN A 43 -7.51 13.68 -9.76
N PHE A 44 -7.49 13.24 -11.02
CA PHE A 44 -6.27 12.70 -11.63
C PHE A 44 -5.11 13.71 -11.64
N PRO A 45 -5.27 14.99 -12.03
CA PRO A 45 -4.16 15.95 -11.99
C PRO A 45 -3.55 16.09 -10.59
N THR A 46 -4.35 16.13 -9.53
CA THR A 46 -3.84 16.21 -8.16
C THR A 46 -3.04 14.97 -7.79
N VAL A 47 -3.54 13.77 -8.10
CA VAL A 47 -2.85 12.50 -7.81
C VAL A 47 -1.55 12.42 -8.61
N TYR A 48 -1.59 12.77 -9.89
CA TYR A 48 -0.44 12.77 -10.78
C TYR A 48 0.66 13.70 -10.28
N GLU A 49 0.33 14.98 -10.03
CA GLU A 49 1.28 15.97 -9.54
C GLU A 49 1.85 15.60 -8.17
N TYR A 50 1.05 15.02 -7.28
CA TYR A 50 1.53 14.53 -5.99
C TYR A 50 2.56 13.41 -6.14
N LEU A 51 2.31 12.44 -7.03
CA LEU A 51 3.20 11.29 -7.17
C LEU A 51 4.46 11.62 -7.98
N ILE A 52 4.34 12.34 -9.09
CA ILE A 52 5.47 12.64 -9.97
C ILE A 52 6.50 13.56 -9.31
N ASN A 53 6.04 14.48 -8.45
CA ASN A 53 6.90 15.41 -7.73
C ASN A 53 7.35 14.88 -6.36
N SER A 54 6.99 13.65 -5.98
CA SER A 54 7.41 13.07 -4.70
C SER A 54 8.84 12.55 -4.77
N GLU A 55 9.69 13.00 -3.84
CA GLU A 55 11.05 12.48 -3.65
C GLU A 55 11.06 11.04 -3.12
N HIS A 56 9.95 10.60 -2.51
CA HIS A 56 9.83 9.30 -1.84
C HIS A 56 8.77 8.42 -2.49
N SER A 57 8.92 7.12 -2.31
CA SER A 57 7.85 6.12 -2.47
C SER A 57 7.00 6.02 -1.20
N PHE A 58 5.80 5.44 -1.30
CA PHE A 58 4.86 5.31 -0.18
C PHE A 58 4.54 3.85 0.15
N VAL A 59 5.48 3.21 0.86
CA VAL A 59 5.29 1.92 1.51
C VAL A 59 5.20 2.12 3.01
N GLU A 60 4.09 1.70 3.62
CA GLU A 60 3.97 1.70 5.08
C GLU A 60 5.01 0.75 5.68
N SER A 61 5.76 1.21 6.69
CA SER A 61 6.83 0.42 7.27
C SER A 61 7.03 0.75 8.74
N TYR A 62 6.70 -0.21 9.60
CA TYR A 62 6.84 -0.08 11.05
C TYR A 62 7.17 -1.43 11.69
N ASN A 63 7.72 -1.39 12.90
CA ASN A 63 7.91 -2.56 13.75
C ASN A 63 7.47 -2.21 15.16
N ILE A 64 6.31 -2.72 15.54
CA ILE A 64 5.73 -2.47 16.86
C ILE A 64 5.53 -3.81 17.57
N ASP A 65 5.71 -3.80 18.89
CA ASP A 65 5.60 -5.01 19.71
C ASP A 65 4.14 -5.44 19.88
N THR A 66 3.59 -6.04 18.83
CA THR A 66 2.23 -6.58 18.79
C THR A 66 2.20 -7.93 18.09
N PRO A 67 1.24 -8.82 18.41
CA PRO A 67 1.09 -10.11 17.74
C PRO A 67 0.95 -10.00 16.21
N GLN A 68 0.39 -8.90 15.72
CA GLN A 68 0.13 -8.67 14.30
C GLN A 68 1.31 -8.02 13.57
N SER A 69 2.38 -7.59 14.25
CA SER A 69 3.58 -6.97 13.67
C SER A 69 4.83 -7.78 14.05
N ALA A 70 5.52 -7.43 15.14
CA ALA A 70 6.71 -8.17 15.60
C ALA A 70 6.43 -9.66 15.88
N GLY A 71 5.23 -9.98 16.38
CA GLY A 71 4.83 -11.36 16.68
C GLY A 71 4.72 -12.29 15.47
N ARG A 72 4.72 -11.75 14.24
CA ARG A 72 4.68 -12.52 12.99
C ARG A 72 6.06 -12.94 12.48
N TYR A 73 7.13 -12.42 13.07
CA TYR A 73 8.49 -12.74 12.66
C TYR A 73 8.84 -14.22 12.89
N ASN A 74 9.47 -14.85 11.89
CA ASN A 74 9.94 -16.23 12.00
C ASN A 74 11.46 -16.26 12.22
N ARG A 75 11.90 -16.78 13.37
CA ARG A 75 13.32 -16.87 13.76
C ARG A 75 14.22 -17.59 12.74
N ARG A 76 13.65 -18.44 11.87
CA ARG A 76 14.40 -19.11 10.78
C ARG A 76 14.83 -18.17 9.65
N MET A 77 14.40 -16.91 9.67
CA MET A 77 14.88 -15.89 8.74
C MET A 77 16.25 -15.32 9.14
N ALA A 78 16.66 -15.51 10.41
CA ALA A 78 18.01 -15.20 10.85
C ALA A 78 19.05 -16.15 10.18
N PRO A 79 20.29 -15.69 9.96
CA PRO A 79 20.83 -14.37 10.29
C PRO A 79 20.54 -13.29 9.22
N HIS A 80 19.80 -13.63 8.16
CA HIS A 80 19.66 -12.75 6.99
C HIS A 80 18.69 -11.58 7.21
N ILE A 81 17.64 -11.79 8.01
CA ILE A 81 16.71 -10.77 8.50
C ILE A 81 16.66 -10.96 10.01
N LEU A 82 17.03 -9.92 10.75
CA LEU A 82 16.96 -9.92 12.21
C LEU A 82 15.59 -9.42 12.70
N PRO A 83 15.16 -9.76 13.92
CA PRO A 83 13.90 -9.28 14.48
C PRO A 83 13.73 -7.76 14.42
N GLU A 84 14.82 -7.01 14.61
CA GLU A 84 14.82 -5.54 14.64
C GLU A 84 14.67 -4.95 13.23
N GLN A 85 15.05 -5.71 12.21
CA GLN A 85 14.93 -5.35 10.80
C GLN A 85 13.56 -5.69 10.21
N TRP A 86 12.81 -6.58 10.86
CA TRP A 86 11.47 -6.96 10.45
C TRP A 86 10.56 -5.73 10.37
N ARG A 87 9.80 -5.60 9.29
CA ARG A 87 8.81 -4.54 9.15
C ARG A 87 7.48 -5.11 8.72
N LYS A 88 6.43 -4.43 9.18
CA LYS A 88 5.06 -4.56 8.73
C LYS A 88 4.66 -3.31 7.97
N GLY A 89 3.77 -3.49 7.00
CA GLY A 89 3.02 -2.43 6.37
C GLY A 89 1.69 -2.94 5.86
N SER A 90 1.07 -2.08 5.04
CA SER A 90 -0.05 -2.41 4.19
C SER A 90 0.42 -3.19 2.96
N GLU A 91 -0.41 -4.11 2.46
CA GLU A 91 -0.24 -4.70 1.12
C GLU A 91 -0.26 -3.62 0.02
N TRP A 92 -1.09 -2.57 0.19
CA TRP A 92 -1.18 -1.46 -0.77
C TRP A 92 0.04 -0.56 -0.68
N PHE A 93 0.85 -0.59 -1.73
CA PHE A 93 2.04 0.24 -1.90
C PHE A 93 1.91 1.22 -3.06
N GLU A 94 2.76 2.24 -3.00
CA GLU A 94 3.19 2.99 -4.17
C GLU A 94 4.73 2.99 -4.22
N LEU A 95 5.29 2.77 -5.42
CA LEU A 95 6.74 2.75 -5.66
C LEU A 95 7.09 3.67 -6.83
N ASN A 96 8.19 4.42 -6.69
CA ASN A 96 8.87 5.00 -7.85
C ASN A 96 9.54 3.91 -8.70
N ARG A 97 9.94 4.27 -9.93
CA ARG A 97 10.56 3.35 -10.88
C ARG A 97 11.81 2.68 -10.34
N GLU A 98 12.67 3.41 -9.64
CA GLU A 98 13.88 2.83 -9.06
C GLU A 98 13.54 1.70 -8.09
N LEU A 99 12.68 1.94 -7.11
CA LEU A 99 12.31 0.91 -6.13
C LEU A 99 11.52 -0.24 -6.76
N ALA A 100 10.67 0.04 -7.76
CA ALA A 100 9.97 -1.00 -8.49
C ALA A 100 10.96 -1.98 -9.15
N VAL A 101 12.02 -1.47 -9.81
CA VAL A 101 13.09 -2.30 -10.38
C VAL A 101 13.81 -3.11 -9.31
N ARG A 102 14.16 -2.48 -8.17
CA ARG A 102 14.85 -3.17 -7.05
C ARG A 102 14.00 -4.31 -6.49
N VAL A 103 12.71 -4.06 -6.26
CA VAL A 103 11.77 -5.07 -5.76
C VAL A 103 11.63 -6.22 -6.75
N VAL A 104 11.47 -5.95 -8.05
CA VAL A 104 11.38 -7.02 -9.07
C VAL A 104 12.67 -7.84 -9.12
N ALA A 105 13.83 -7.18 -9.12
CA ALA A 105 15.14 -7.82 -9.21
C ALA A 105 15.56 -8.61 -7.96
N ASP A 106 14.97 -8.34 -6.79
CA ASP A 106 15.30 -9.08 -5.57
C ASP A 106 14.87 -10.54 -5.66
N TYR A 107 15.86 -11.43 -5.59
CA TYR A 107 15.67 -12.87 -5.48
C TYR A 107 15.99 -13.39 -4.07
N LYS A 108 16.96 -12.78 -3.38
CA LYS A 108 17.50 -13.29 -2.12
C LYS A 108 16.48 -13.16 -0.99
N TYR A 109 16.00 -11.95 -0.71
CA TYR A 109 15.08 -11.73 0.41
C TYR A 109 13.71 -12.31 0.10
N TYR A 110 13.27 -12.15 -1.15
CA TYR A 110 12.12 -12.86 -1.69
C TYR A 110 12.15 -14.37 -1.41
N SER A 111 13.27 -15.05 -1.68
CA SER A 111 13.40 -16.50 -1.44
C SER A 111 13.31 -16.88 0.05
N ILE A 112 13.82 -16.03 0.94
CA ILE A 112 13.72 -16.21 2.40
C ILE A 112 12.26 -16.12 2.83
N PHE A 113 11.52 -15.10 2.36
CA PHE A 113 10.08 -14.97 2.59
C PHE A 113 9.32 -16.17 2.03
N ARG A 114 9.58 -16.59 0.79
CA ARG A 114 8.96 -17.78 0.18
C ARG A 114 9.17 -19.03 1.03
N LYS A 115 10.37 -19.21 1.60
CA LYS A 115 10.72 -20.41 2.37
C LYS A 115 10.16 -20.40 3.79
N HIS A 116 10.16 -19.24 4.45
CA HIS A 116 9.94 -19.15 5.90
C HIS A 116 8.69 -18.36 6.31
N CYS A 117 8.13 -17.51 5.45
CA CYS A 117 6.91 -16.75 5.74
C CYS A 117 5.68 -17.53 5.27
N ARG A 118 5.09 -18.30 6.19
CA ARG A 118 3.79 -18.97 6.00
C ARG A 118 2.81 -18.45 7.05
N PRO A 119 1.48 -18.49 6.81
CA PRO A 119 0.51 -18.06 7.80
C PRO A 119 0.85 -18.59 9.21
N SER A 120 0.88 -17.75 10.23
CA SER A 120 0.40 -16.35 10.30
C SER A 120 1.44 -15.24 10.01
N CYS A 121 2.43 -15.47 9.14
CA CYS A 121 3.46 -14.48 8.78
C CYS A 121 3.00 -13.40 7.77
N TYR A 122 2.26 -13.76 6.70
CA TYR A 122 1.71 -12.86 5.65
C TYR A 122 2.77 -12.07 4.85
N PRO A 123 3.40 -12.66 3.82
CA PRO A 123 4.51 -12.03 3.11
C PRO A 123 4.12 -10.75 2.35
N ASP A 124 2.88 -10.64 1.90
CA ASP A 124 2.25 -9.47 1.27
C ASP A 124 2.30 -8.21 2.16
N GLU A 125 2.17 -8.37 3.48
CA GLU A 125 2.23 -7.24 4.44
C GLU A 125 3.64 -6.95 4.97
N HIS A 126 4.64 -7.77 4.64
CA HIS A 126 5.93 -7.77 5.34
C HIS A 126 7.16 -7.76 4.44
N TYR A 127 7.09 -8.35 3.23
CA TYR A 127 8.23 -8.48 2.32
C TYR A 127 8.76 -7.13 1.85
N ILE A 128 7.95 -6.35 1.14
CA ILE A 128 8.37 -5.06 0.58
C ILE A 128 8.78 -4.09 1.70
N PRO A 129 8.01 -3.90 2.79
CA PRO A 129 8.41 -3.04 3.90
C PRO A 129 9.77 -3.42 4.51
N THR A 130 10.03 -4.72 4.71
CA THR A 130 11.29 -5.21 5.29
C THR A 130 12.45 -5.01 4.32
N TYR A 131 12.24 -5.35 3.05
CA TYR A 131 13.26 -5.19 2.01
C TYR A 131 13.68 -3.73 1.84
N LEU A 132 12.71 -2.81 1.75
CA LEU A 132 13.02 -1.38 1.65
C LEU A 132 13.69 -0.86 2.92
N HIS A 133 13.28 -1.28 4.10
CA HIS A 133 13.94 -0.86 5.35
C HIS A 133 15.43 -1.27 5.39
N LEU A 134 15.75 -2.47 4.91
CA LEU A 134 17.12 -2.98 4.88
C LEU A 134 18.04 -2.22 3.92
N PHE A 135 17.53 -1.78 2.76
CA PHE A 135 18.39 -1.34 1.65
C PHE A 135 18.08 0.04 1.09
N HIS A 136 16.86 0.52 1.25
CA HIS A 136 16.33 1.68 0.52
C HIS A 136 15.47 2.60 1.41
N GLY A 137 15.70 2.59 2.72
CA GLY A 137 14.85 3.30 3.69
C GLY A 137 14.80 4.81 3.46
N SER A 138 15.86 5.41 2.94
CA SER A 138 15.92 6.83 2.61
C SER A 138 15.04 7.24 1.42
N LEU A 139 14.61 6.28 0.59
CA LEU A 139 13.74 6.51 -0.57
C LEU A 139 12.26 6.25 -0.26
N ASN A 140 11.92 5.90 0.99
CA ASN A 140 10.58 5.53 1.40
C ASN A 140 10.05 6.43 2.51
N ALA A 141 8.80 6.88 2.38
CA ALA A 141 8.15 7.75 3.36
C ALA A 141 7.65 7.00 4.62
N ASN A 142 7.77 5.67 4.66
CA ASN A 142 7.29 4.79 5.74
C ASN A 142 5.79 4.93 6.05
N ARG A 143 4.99 5.35 5.07
CA ARG A 143 3.53 5.50 5.16
C ARG A 143 2.87 5.08 3.85
N THR A 144 1.60 4.70 3.90
CA THR A 144 0.77 4.43 2.71
C THR A 144 -0.02 5.68 2.29
N ILE A 145 -0.33 5.77 0.99
CA ILE A 145 -1.26 6.76 0.42
C ILE A 145 -2.70 6.24 0.30
N THR A 146 -2.98 5.03 0.81
CA THR A 146 -4.31 4.41 0.76
C THR A 146 -4.95 4.45 2.13
N TRP A 147 -6.01 5.24 2.29
CA TRP A 147 -6.78 5.31 3.52
C TRP A 147 -7.60 4.03 3.74
N VAL A 148 -7.59 3.57 4.99
CA VAL A 148 -8.32 2.38 5.43
C VAL A 148 -8.90 2.63 6.82
N ASP A 149 -10.17 2.28 7.02
CA ASP A 149 -10.80 2.33 8.34
C ASP A 149 -10.74 0.98 9.05
N TRP A 150 -9.95 0.94 10.13
CA TRP A 150 -9.79 -0.22 11.01
C TRP A 150 -10.60 -0.10 12.31
N SER A 151 -11.42 0.95 12.48
CA SER A 151 -12.16 1.23 13.73
C SER A 151 -13.11 0.11 14.17
N ARG A 152 -13.58 -0.71 13.22
CA ARG A 152 -14.45 -1.86 13.49
C ARG A 152 -13.72 -3.09 14.06
N GLY A 153 -12.38 -3.08 14.02
CA GLY A 153 -11.55 -4.22 14.42
C GLY A 153 -11.65 -5.43 13.49
N GLY A 154 -10.96 -6.51 13.87
CA GLY A 154 -10.94 -7.76 13.11
C GLY A 154 -9.87 -7.81 11.99
N PRO A 155 -9.88 -8.88 11.17
CA PRO A 155 -8.85 -9.12 10.15
C PRO A 155 -9.08 -8.32 8.85
N HIS A 156 -10.21 -7.63 8.72
CA HIS A 156 -10.57 -6.88 7.52
C HIS A 156 -11.07 -5.48 7.89
N PRO A 157 -10.77 -4.47 7.08
CA PRO A 157 -11.22 -3.12 7.34
C PRO A 157 -12.72 -2.95 7.08
N ALA A 158 -13.26 -1.82 7.54
CA ALA A 158 -14.63 -1.44 7.29
C ALA A 158 -14.95 -1.43 5.78
N ARG A 159 -16.16 -1.89 5.45
CA ARG A 159 -16.71 -1.86 4.10
C ARG A 159 -17.82 -0.82 3.98
N TYR A 160 -17.77 -0.01 2.94
CA TYR A 160 -18.72 1.06 2.65
C TYR A 160 -19.57 0.73 1.43
N GLY A 161 -20.89 0.76 1.56
CA GLY A 161 -21.85 0.55 0.47
C GLY A 161 -22.58 1.84 0.10
N ALA A 162 -23.62 1.73 -0.73
CA ALA A 162 -24.38 2.86 -1.26
C ALA A 162 -24.77 3.91 -0.20
N GLY A 163 -25.33 3.46 0.93
CA GLY A 163 -25.82 4.36 2.00
C GLY A 163 -24.72 5.09 2.78
N ASN A 164 -23.44 4.77 2.56
CA ASN A 164 -22.32 5.47 3.19
C ASN A 164 -21.77 6.61 2.33
N ILE A 165 -22.09 6.64 1.04
CA ILE A 165 -21.45 7.53 0.08
C ILE A 165 -22.19 8.87 0.02
N ASN A 166 -21.47 9.93 0.38
CA ASN A 166 -21.90 11.31 0.20
C ASN A 166 -20.66 12.24 0.13
N VAL A 167 -20.88 13.52 -0.19
CA VAL A 167 -19.82 14.53 -0.32
C VAL A 167 -18.98 14.65 0.97
N ASP A 168 -19.65 14.70 2.12
CA ASP A 168 -18.99 14.92 3.41
C ASP A 168 -18.10 13.74 3.79
N PHE A 169 -18.51 12.52 3.46
CA PHE A 169 -17.70 11.33 3.66
C PHE A 169 -16.38 11.39 2.87
N ILE A 170 -16.41 11.78 1.59
CA ILE A 170 -15.19 11.92 0.79
C ILE A 170 -14.32 13.07 1.31
N LYS A 171 -14.92 14.21 1.68
CA LYS A 171 -14.21 15.34 2.30
C LYS A 171 -13.56 14.95 3.64
N ALA A 172 -14.24 14.12 4.43
CA ALA A 172 -13.71 13.61 5.69
C ALA A 172 -12.49 12.72 5.46
N ILE A 173 -12.46 11.89 4.41
CA ILE A 173 -11.26 11.11 4.06
C ILE A 173 -10.08 12.05 3.69
N ARG A 174 -10.34 13.09 2.90
CA ARG A 174 -9.32 14.10 2.51
C ARG A 174 -8.77 14.88 3.71
N ASN A 175 -9.62 15.20 4.69
CA ASN A 175 -9.33 16.11 5.78
C ASN A 175 -9.73 15.53 7.15
N ASN A 176 -9.24 14.33 7.48
CA ASN A 176 -9.54 13.66 8.76
C ASN A 176 -8.67 14.15 9.94
N GLY A 177 -7.98 15.28 9.79
CA GLY A 177 -7.05 15.82 10.79
C GLY A 177 -5.68 15.15 10.84
N THR A 178 -5.44 14.09 10.06
CA THR A 178 -4.10 13.48 9.95
C THR A 178 -3.15 14.45 9.26
N GLN A 179 -1.99 14.68 9.89
CA GLN A 179 -0.85 15.34 9.25
C GLN A 179 0.23 14.32 8.94
N CYS A 180 0.88 14.49 7.80
CA CYS A 180 1.97 13.65 7.35
C CYS A 180 3.04 14.48 6.66
N LEU A 181 4.18 13.86 6.39
CA LEU A 181 5.26 14.47 5.63
C LEU A 181 5.12 14.15 4.14
N TYR A 182 5.38 15.16 3.32
CA TYR A 182 5.53 15.10 1.88
C TYR A 182 6.73 15.97 1.51
N ASN A 183 7.77 15.37 0.92
CA ASN A 183 9.06 16.03 0.64
C ASN A 183 9.57 16.85 1.85
N SER A 184 9.58 16.20 3.02
CA SER A 184 9.99 16.78 4.31
C SER A 184 9.15 17.97 4.81
N LYS A 185 7.97 18.24 4.22
CA LYS A 185 7.04 19.28 4.66
C LYS A 185 5.74 18.67 5.18
N HIS A 186 5.18 19.28 6.23
CA HIS A 186 3.87 18.88 6.74
C HIS A 186 2.76 19.20 5.73
N THR A 187 1.85 18.26 5.54
CA THR A 187 0.65 18.41 4.70
C THR A 187 -0.54 17.67 5.33
N SER A 188 -1.75 18.09 4.98
CA SER A 188 -2.99 17.35 5.28
C SER A 188 -3.33 16.32 4.19
N VAL A 189 -2.67 16.38 3.02
CA VAL A 189 -2.91 15.44 1.91
C VAL A 189 -2.11 14.17 2.14
N CYS A 190 -2.65 13.28 2.97
CA CYS A 190 -2.00 12.03 3.37
C CYS A 190 -2.47 10.82 2.57
N TYR A 191 -3.67 10.85 2.03
CA TYR A 191 -4.23 9.70 1.32
C TYR A 191 -4.77 10.13 -0.03
N LEU A 192 -4.31 9.48 -1.09
CA LEU A 192 -4.75 9.70 -2.47
C LEU A 192 -5.86 8.72 -2.87
N PHE A 193 -5.90 7.56 -2.20
CA PHE A 193 -6.87 6.50 -2.43
C PHE A 193 -7.54 6.09 -1.13
N ALA A 194 -8.67 5.39 -1.23
CA ALA A 194 -9.40 4.85 -0.09
C ALA A 194 -9.96 3.45 -0.37
N ARG A 195 -10.13 2.66 0.69
CA ARG A 195 -10.77 1.33 0.67
C ARG A 195 -11.42 1.01 2.04
N LYS A 196 -12.42 0.12 2.15
CA LYS A 196 -12.94 -0.83 1.15
C LYS A 196 -14.36 -0.49 0.70
N PHE A 197 -14.56 -0.29 -0.59
CA PHE A 197 -15.87 0.04 -1.16
C PHE A 197 -16.56 -1.21 -1.71
N ALA A 198 -17.87 -1.35 -1.46
CA ALA A 198 -18.70 -2.41 -2.04
C ALA A 198 -19.16 -2.02 -3.45
N PRO A 199 -19.51 -3.00 -4.32
CA PRO A 199 -20.06 -2.68 -5.65
C PRO A 199 -21.27 -1.75 -5.61
N SER A 200 -22.09 -1.81 -4.56
CA SER A 200 -23.24 -0.91 -4.37
C SER A 200 -22.85 0.56 -4.20
N ALA A 201 -21.59 0.87 -3.86
CA ALA A 201 -21.11 2.24 -3.77
C ALA A 201 -20.90 2.91 -5.14
N LEU A 202 -20.81 2.14 -6.24
CA LEU A 202 -20.46 2.67 -7.56
C LEU A 202 -21.42 3.75 -8.05
N GLY A 203 -22.74 3.50 -8.02
CA GLY A 203 -23.74 4.47 -8.47
C GLY A 203 -23.63 5.81 -7.74
N PRO A 204 -23.67 5.82 -6.40
CA PRO A 204 -23.45 7.04 -5.62
C PRO A 204 -22.11 7.72 -5.88
N LEU A 205 -21.01 6.97 -6.01
CA LEU A 205 -19.70 7.55 -6.31
C LEU A 205 -19.68 8.24 -7.68
N MET A 206 -20.28 7.63 -8.70
CA MET A 206 -20.41 8.21 -10.04
C MET A 206 -21.30 9.46 -10.06
N ASN A 207 -22.24 9.59 -9.13
CA ASN A 207 -23.04 10.82 -9.00
C ASN A 207 -22.28 11.95 -8.29
N LEU A 208 -21.22 11.64 -7.54
CA LEU A 208 -20.37 12.63 -6.87
C LEU A 208 -19.24 13.17 -7.77
N THR A 209 -18.93 12.51 -8.88
CA THR A 209 -17.81 12.88 -9.75
C THR A 209 -17.92 14.32 -10.28
N SER A 210 -19.13 14.76 -10.60
CA SER A 210 -19.42 16.12 -11.08
C SER A 210 -19.34 17.22 -10.01
N THR A 211 -19.26 16.86 -8.72
CA THR A 211 -19.32 17.83 -7.61
C THR A 211 -18.10 17.81 -6.68
N VAL A 212 -17.33 16.71 -6.66
CA VAL A 212 -16.25 16.51 -5.67
C VAL A 212 -14.90 16.18 -6.32
N LEU A 213 -14.91 15.57 -7.50
CA LEU A 213 -13.71 15.09 -8.17
C LEU A 213 -13.34 15.93 -9.40
N ASP A 214 -14.06 17.03 -9.67
CA ASP A 214 -13.77 18.00 -10.74
C ASP A 214 -13.29 17.32 -12.03
N PHE A 215 -14.04 16.33 -12.51
CA PHE A 215 -13.84 15.73 -13.84
C PHE A 215 -14.44 16.62 -14.92
#